data_AF-A0A941X874-F1
#
_entry.id   AF-A0A941X874-F1
#
_cell.length_a   1.000
_cell.length_b   1.000
_cell.length_c   1.000
_cell.angle_alpha   90.00
_cell.angle_beta   90.00
_cell.angle_gamma   90.00
#
_symmetry.space_group_name_H-M   'P 1'
#
loop_
_entity.id
_entity.type
_entity.pdbx_description
1 polymer ?
#
loop_
_entity_poly.entity_id
_entity_poly.type
_entity_poly.pdbx_seq_one_letter_code
_entity_poly.pdbx_strand_id
1 'polypeptide(L)'
;MKIDAIHRGIVLDHIKAGRAMDIYRYLHLDELQCPVAIIKNARSEAVGLKDIIKIDDEIDIDLDVVGFVDPGTTVNIIKDGVVVEKKRLELPERLVNVIRCKNPRCITTVEPSLDQVFRLTDRARRIYRCIYCDAERKPK
;
A
#
# COMPACT_ATOMS: atom_id res chain seq x y z
N MET A 1 -1.36 -25.79 8.40
CA MET A 1 -1.75 -24.52 9.03
C MET A 1 -3.07 -24.08 8.43
N LYS A 2 -4.16 -24.02 9.22
CA LYS A 2 -5.42 -23.42 8.77
C LYS A 2 -5.40 -21.97 9.24
N ILE A 3 -5.44 -21.04 8.30
CA ILE A 3 -5.74 -19.64 8.57
C ILE A 3 -7.20 -19.50 8.19
N ASP A 4 -8.02 -18.96 9.09
CA ASP A 4 -9.46 -18.89 8.88
C ASP A 4 -9.79 -18.14 7.58
N ALA A 5 -10.89 -18.57 6.96
CA ALA A 5 -11.45 -17.86 5.84
C ALA A 5 -12.05 -16.56 6.35
N ILE A 6 -11.69 -15.44 5.72
CA ILE A 6 -12.34 -14.16 6.00
C ILE A 6 -13.78 -14.28 5.50
N HIS A 7 -14.75 -13.91 6.34
CA HIS A 7 -16.15 -13.83 5.93
C HIS A 7 -16.45 -12.45 5.34
N ARG A 8 -15.90 -11.37 5.91
CA ARG A 8 -16.01 -10.00 5.42
C ARG A 8 -14.71 -9.24 5.65
N GLY A 9 -14.11 -8.71 4.59
CA GLY A 9 -12.89 -7.92 4.71
C GLY A 9 -12.05 -7.85 3.44
N ILE A 10 -10.73 -7.66 3.60
CA ILE A 10 -9.81 -7.36 2.51
C ILE A 10 -8.63 -8.33 2.50
N VAL A 11 -8.30 -8.84 1.31
CA VAL A 11 -7.10 -9.66 1.08
C VAL A 11 -6.19 -8.99 0.06
N LEU A 12 -5.03 -8.55 0.52
CA LEU A 12 -3.91 -8.11 -0.31
C LEU A 12 -3.06 -9.33 -0.65
N ASP A 13 -3.16 -9.79 -1.91
CA ASP A 13 -2.46 -10.95 -2.42
C ASP A 13 -1.46 -10.55 -3.52
N HIS A 14 -0.52 -11.44 -3.83
CA HIS A 14 0.55 -11.20 -4.80
C HIS A 14 1.47 -10.04 -4.43
N ILE A 15 1.59 -9.74 -3.14
CA ILE A 15 2.61 -8.80 -2.66
C ILE A 15 3.97 -9.45 -2.91
N LYS A 16 4.93 -8.71 -3.48
CA LYS A 16 6.30 -9.20 -3.64
C LYS A 16 6.88 -9.62 -2.30
N ALA A 17 7.48 -10.80 -2.27
CA ALA A 17 8.10 -11.38 -1.07
C ALA A 17 9.00 -10.38 -0.34
N GLY A 18 8.77 -10.22 0.97
CA GLY A 18 9.49 -9.30 1.84
C GLY A 18 8.88 -7.90 1.98
N ARG A 19 7.87 -7.53 1.18
CA ARG A 19 7.26 -6.18 1.22
C ARG A 19 6.02 -6.06 2.11
N ALA A 20 5.43 -7.17 2.59
CA ALA A 20 4.21 -7.07 3.41
C ALA A 20 4.41 -6.25 4.69
N MET A 21 5.59 -6.28 5.30
CA MET A 21 5.86 -5.48 6.50
C MET A 21 5.98 -3.97 6.20
N ASP A 22 6.33 -3.58 4.98
CA ASP A 22 6.29 -2.19 4.57
C ASP A 22 4.84 -1.72 4.47
N ILE A 23 3.99 -2.49 3.79
CA ILE A 23 2.56 -2.21 3.69
C ILE A 23 1.92 -2.14 5.07
N TYR A 24 2.20 -3.11 5.95
CA TYR A 24 1.69 -3.13 7.32
C TYR A 24 1.97 -1.83 8.08
N ARG A 25 3.21 -1.32 7.99
CA ARG A 25 3.62 -0.08 8.66
C ARG A 25 3.02 1.17 8.04
N TYR A 26 2.99 1.27 6.71
CA TYR A 26 2.46 2.47 6.05
C TYR A 26 0.93 2.56 6.15
N LEU A 27 0.24 1.43 6.24
CA LEU A 27 -1.21 1.40 6.46
C LEU A 27 -1.61 1.45 7.94
N HIS A 28 -0.65 1.53 8.86
CA HIS A 28 -0.93 1.56 10.31
C HIS A 28 -1.80 0.38 10.77
N LEU A 29 -1.54 -0.82 10.22
CA LEU A 29 -2.39 -1.99 10.49
C LEU A 29 -2.30 -2.47 11.95
N ASP A 30 -1.28 -2.04 12.70
CA ASP A 30 -1.16 -2.26 14.14
C ASP A 30 -2.16 -1.46 14.98
N GLU A 31 -2.74 -0.40 14.43
CA GLU A 31 -3.73 0.44 15.14
C GLU A 31 -5.16 -0.13 15.01
N LEU A 32 -5.37 -1.07 14.08
CA LEU A 32 -6.66 -1.71 13.84
C LEU A 32 -7.05 -2.63 15.00
N GLN A 33 -8.34 -2.60 15.36
CA GLN A 33 -8.91 -3.47 16.39
C GLN A 33 -9.43 -4.81 15.82
N CYS A 34 -9.30 -5.03 14.51
CA CYS A 34 -9.73 -6.26 13.83
C CYS A 34 -8.57 -7.26 13.66
N PRO A 35 -8.86 -8.55 13.45
CA PRO A 35 -7.84 -9.53 13.11
C PRO A 35 -7.10 -9.17 11.81
N VAL A 36 -5.77 -9.15 11.88
CA VAL A 36 -4.89 -9.02 10.72
C VAL A 36 -3.94 -10.21 10.69
N ALA A 37 -3.92 -10.93 9.56
CA ALA A 37 -3.01 -12.04 9.35
C ALA A 37 -2.03 -11.74 8.20
N ILE A 38 -0.74 -11.99 8.44
CA ILE A 38 0.32 -11.81 7.46
C ILE A 38 0.99 -13.15 7.19
N ILE A 39 1.12 -13.49 5.91
CA ILE A 39 1.82 -14.69 5.45
C ILE A 39 2.99 -14.22 4.61
N LYS A 40 4.22 -14.51 5.03
CA LYS A 40 5.43 -14.11 4.33
C LYS A 40 6.06 -15.27 3.57
N ASN A 41 6.63 -14.99 2.40
CA ASN A 41 7.31 -15.98 1.55
C ASN A 41 6.43 -17.22 1.27
N ALA A 42 5.12 -17.03 1.09
CA ALA A 42 4.22 -18.07 0.64
C ALA A 42 4.62 -18.50 -0.77
N ARG A 43 4.60 -19.81 -1.03
CA ARG A 43 4.84 -20.34 -2.37
C ARG A 43 3.75 -19.83 -3.32
N SER A 44 4.18 -19.42 -4.52
CA SER A 44 3.30 -18.97 -5.59
C SER A 44 3.77 -19.57 -6.91
N GLU A 45 2.87 -20.21 -7.64
CA GLU A 45 3.19 -20.74 -8.97
C GLU A 45 3.49 -19.60 -9.96
N ALA A 46 2.81 -18.46 -9.82
CA ALA A 46 2.93 -17.34 -10.74
C ALA A 46 4.21 -16.49 -10.53
N VAL A 47 4.67 -16.35 -9.29
CA VAL A 47 5.77 -15.42 -8.94
C VAL A 47 6.88 -16.05 -8.07
N GLY A 48 6.83 -17.37 -7.85
CA GLY A 48 7.75 -18.11 -6.99
C GLY A 48 7.43 -17.95 -5.51
N LEU A 49 7.64 -16.73 -4.97
CA LEU A 49 7.34 -16.37 -3.59
C LEU A 49 6.53 -15.08 -3.54
N LYS A 50 5.52 -15.05 -2.67
CA LYS A 50 4.70 -13.87 -2.40
C LYS A 50 4.44 -13.69 -0.91
N ASP A 51 4.13 -12.47 -0.51
CA ASP A 51 3.50 -12.22 0.77
C ASP A 51 1.98 -12.01 0.58
N ILE A 52 1.22 -12.19 1.65
CA ILE A 52 -0.24 -12.02 1.69
C ILE A 52 -0.59 -11.29 3.00
N ILE A 53 -1.48 -10.31 2.92
CA ILE A 53 -2.10 -9.67 4.10
C ILE A 53 -3.60 -9.88 4.03
N LYS A 54 -4.18 -10.31 5.14
CA LYS A 54 -5.61 -10.54 5.35
C LYS A 54 -6.08 -9.62 6.46
N ILE A 55 -7.12 -8.82 6.20
CA ILE A 55 -7.75 -7.90 7.15
C ILE A 55 -9.20 -8.34 7.28
N ASP A 56 -9.62 -8.74 8.47
CA ASP A 56 -10.96 -9.27 8.74
C ASP A 56 -11.92 -8.15 9.19
N ASP A 57 -12.02 -7.10 8.36
CA ASP A 57 -12.98 -6.01 8.52
C ASP A 57 -13.19 -5.26 7.18
N GLU A 58 -14.37 -4.64 7.01
CA GLU A 58 -14.72 -3.80 5.85
C GLU A 58 -14.29 -2.34 6.09
N ILE A 59 -12.98 -2.12 6.26
CA ILE A 59 -12.40 -0.79 6.44
C ILE A 59 -11.95 -0.18 5.10
N ASP A 60 -11.97 1.15 5.03
CA ASP A 60 -11.36 1.87 3.91
C ASP A 60 -9.85 1.97 4.17
N ILE A 61 -9.06 1.29 3.33
CA ILE A 61 -7.59 1.34 3.38
C ILE A 61 -7.08 2.18 2.20
N ASP A 62 -6.01 2.93 2.45
CA ASP A 62 -5.36 3.70 1.39
C ASP A 62 -4.66 2.76 0.39
N LEU A 63 -5.33 2.47 -0.72
CA LEU A 63 -4.78 1.62 -1.78
C LEU A 63 -3.62 2.29 -2.53
N ASP A 64 -3.49 3.61 -2.47
CA ASP A 64 -2.36 4.32 -3.09
C ASP A 64 -1.07 4.03 -2.31
N VAL A 65 -1.14 3.89 -0.98
CA VAL A 65 -0.02 3.39 -0.16
C VAL A 65 0.42 2.02 -0.65
N VAL A 66 -0.52 1.09 -0.85
CA VAL A 66 -0.20 -0.27 -1.31
C VAL A 66 0.39 -0.26 -2.71
N GLY A 67 -0.22 0.47 -3.66
CA GLY A 67 0.28 0.61 -5.03
C GLY A 67 1.62 1.33 -5.11
N PHE A 68 1.89 2.26 -4.20
CA PHE A 68 3.19 2.91 -4.07
C PHE A 68 4.26 1.93 -3.60
N VAL A 69 3.96 1.13 -2.56
CA VAL A 69 4.90 0.15 -2.03
C VAL A 69 5.09 -0.96 -3.07
N ASP A 70 4.06 -1.69 -3.45
CA ASP A 70 4.16 -2.85 -4.34
C ASP A 70 3.11 -2.82 -5.46
N PRO A 71 3.41 -2.12 -6.57
CA PRO A 71 2.54 -2.11 -7.73
C PRO A 71 2.47 -3.52 -8.32
N GLY A 72 1.26 -3.98 -8.61
CA GLY A 72 0.97 -5.36 -9.00
C GLY A 72 0.29 -6.18 -7.91
N THR A 73 0.28 -5.71 -6.65
CA THR A 73 -0.54 -6.27 -5.57
C THR A 73 -2.00 -6.37 -6.02
N THR A 74 -2.65 -7.49 -5.71
CA THR A 74 -4.07 -7.71 -5.99
C THR A 74 -4.87 -7.53 -4.71
N VAL A 75 -5.82 -6.61 -4.72
CA VAL A 75 -6.82 -6.43 -3.67
C VAL A 75 -8.02 -7.30 -4.00
N ASN A 76 -8.44 -8.12 -3.05
CA ASN A 76 -9.69 -8.87 -3.13
C ASN A 76 -10.58 -8.41 -1.98
N ILE A 77 -11.75 -7.86 -2.30
CA ILE A 77 -12.77 -7.51 -1.32
C ILE A 77 -13.67 -8.73 -1.13
N ILE A 78 -13.80 -9.18 0.12
CA ILE A 78 -14.55 -10.36 0.50
C ILE A 78 -15.83 -9.92 1.21
N LYS A 79 -16.97 -10.43 0.76
CA LYS A 79 -18.25 -10.32 1.47
C LYS A 79 -18.93 -11.68 1.47
N ASP A 80 -19.45 -12.06 2.62
CA ASP A 80 -20.11 -13.36 2.85
C ASP A 80 -19.28 -14.57 2.37
N GLY A 81 -17.97 -14.50 2.61
CA GLY A 81 -17.00 -15.56 2.29
C GLY A 81 -16.62 -15.66 0.81
N VAL A 82 -17.14 -14.78 -0.06
CA VAL A 82 -16.84 -14.76 -1.49
C VAL A 82 -16.15 -13.46 -1.92
N VAL A 83 -15.31 -13.54 -2.94
CA VAL A 83 -14.65 -12.36 -3.53
C VAL A 83 -15.67 -11.62 -4.39
N VAL A 84 -16.07 -10.43 -3.94
CA VAL A 84 -17.03 -9.57 -4.66
C VAL A 84 -16.35 -8.55 -5.57
N GLU A 85 -15.11 -8.18 -5.26
CA GLU A 85 -14.30 -7.29 -6.09
C GLU A 85 -12.85 -7.77 -6.12
N LYS A 86 -12.21 -7.65 -7.29
CA LYS A 86 -10.81 -7.95 -7.48
C LYS A 86 -10.15 -6.86 -8.31
N LYS A 87 -9.16 -6.19 -7.74
CA LYS A 87 -8.45 -5.07 -8.37
C LYS A 87 -6.95 -5.29 -8.30
N ARG A 88 -6.25 -5.14 -9.42
CA ARG A 88 -4.79 -5.10 -9.45
C ARG A 88 -4.32 -3.65 -9.32
N LEU A 89 -3.45 -3.39 -8.37
CA LEU A 89 -2.97 -2.05 -8.09
C LEU A 89 -1.84 -1.66 -9.03
N GLU A 90 -1.83 -0.39 -9.40
CA GLU A 90 -0.77 0.24 -10.17
C GLU A 90 -0.05 1.29 -9.33
N LEU A 91 0.99 1.90 -9.91
CA LEU A 91 1.57 3.10 -9.30
C LEU A 91 0.53 4.23 -9.32
N PRO A 92 0.21 4.82 -8.15
CA PRO A 92 -0.72 5.93 -8.06
C PRO A 92 -0.15 7.18 -8.73
N GLU A 93 -1.00 7.98 -9.37
CA GLU A 93 -0.57 9.22 -10.01
C GLU A 93 -0.31 10.35 -9.00
N ARG A 94 -0.95 10.25 -7.83
CA ARG A 94 -0.84 11.21 -6.74
C ARG A 94 -0.67 10.47 -5.43
N LEU A 95 0.17 10.99 -4.56
CA LEU A 95 0.33 10.51 -3.19
C LEU A 95 0.00 11.64 -2.23
N VAL A 96 -0.71 11.32 -1.15
CA VAL A 96 -1.02 12.24 -0.06
C VAL A 96 -0.53 11.60 1.22
N ASN A 97 0.39 12.26 1.93
CA ASN A 97 0.94 11.82 3.23
C ASN A 97 1.66 10.46 3.27
N VAL A 98 1.79 9.75 2.15
CA VAL A 98 2.55 8.49 2.03
C VAL A 98 4.07 8.69 2.18
N ILE A 99 4.58 9.80 1.64
CA ILE A 99 5.99 10.17 1.67
C ILE A 99 6.15 11.64 2.06
N ARG A 100 7.31 11.99 2.61
CA ARG A 100 7.61 13.37 3.03
C ARG A 100 8.62 14.04 2.11
N CYS A 101 8.43 15.34 1.89
CA CYS A 101 9.37 16.20 1.18
C CYS A 101 10.67 16.34 1.97
N LYS A 102 11.80 16.28 1.28
CA LYS A 102 13.14 16.42 1.88
C LYS A 102 13.84 17.72 1.49
N ASN A 103 13.19 18.56 0.67
CA ASN A 103 13.70 19.88 0.36
C ASN A 103 13.48 20.77 1.59
N PRO A 104 14.52 21.21 2.30
CA PRO A 104 14.38 22.00 3.53
C PRO A 104 13.77 23.39 3.27
N ARG A 105 13.67 23.82 2.02
CA ARG A 105 13.03 25.09 1.61
C ARG A 105 11.56 24.92 1.19
N CYS A 106 11.01 23.71 1.29
CA CYS A 106 9.62 23.45 0.90
C CYS A 106 8.67 23.99 1.98
N ILE A 107 7.54 24.57 1.58
CA ILE A 107 6.55 25.07 2.54
C ILE A 107 6.06 23.96 3.51
N THR A 108 5.93 22.72 3.01
CA THR A 108 5.50 21.57 3.82
C THR A 108 6.54 21.08 4.82
N THR A 109 7.79 21.59 4.80
CA THR A 109 8.75 21.31 5.87
C THR A 109 8.68 22.34 7.01
N VAL A 110 8.05 23.49 6.76
CA VAL A 110 7.87 24.56 7.75
C VAL A 110 6.47 24.48 8.38
N GLU A 111 5.44 24.25 7.58
CA GLU A 111 4.04 24.20 7.98
C GLU A 111 3.56 22.73 8.11
N PRO A 112 3.47 22.16 9.33
CA PRO A 112 3.16 20.74 9.52
C PRO A 112 1.70 20.39 9.24
N SER A 113 0.82 21.40 9.18
CA SER A 113 -0.60 21.25 8.88
C SER A 113 -0.88 21.02 7.39
N LEU A 114 0.11 21.23 6.52
CA LEU A 114 -0.03 21.00 5.08
C LEU A 114 0.24 19.54 4.73
N ASP A 115 -0.67 18.96 3.97
CA ASP A 115 -0.50 17.62 3.41
C ASP A 115 0.75 17.54 2.53
N GLN A 116 1.47 16.43 2.68
CA GLN A 116 2.60 16.07 1.83
C GLN A 116 2.08 15.46 0.53
N VAL A 117 1.90 16.29 -0.48
CA VAL A 117 1.34 15.87 -1.77
C VAL A 117 2.42 15.76 -2.85
N PHE A 118 2.40 14.62 -3.55
CA PHE A 118 3.32 14.32 -4.65
C PHE A 118 2.57 13.87 -5.88
N ARG A 119 3.12 14.15 -7.07
CA ARG A 119 2.62 13.65 -8.35
C ARG A 119 3.66 12.76 -9.03
N LEU A 120 3.22 11.67 -9.65
CA LEU A 120 4.06 10.80 -10.45
C LEU A 120 4.45 11.52 -11.74
N THR A 121 5.75 11.67 -12.01
CA THR A 121 6.23 12.32 -13.23
C THR A 121 7.01 11.39 -14.14
N ASP A 122 7.49 10.26 -13.62
CA ASP A 122 8.12 9.20 -14.42
C ASP A 122 7.74 7.83 -13.86
N ARG A 123 6.88 7.10 -14.57
CA ARG A 123 6.39 5.78 -14.14
C ARG A 123 7.49 4.71 -14.24
N ALA A 124 8.35 4.77 -15.25
CA ALA A 124 9.41 3.79 -15.47
C ALA A 124 10.50 3.87 -14.38
N ARG A 125 10.86 5.10 -13.98
CA ARG A 125 11.85 5.36 -12.92
C ARG A 125 11.22 5.52 -11.53
N ARG A 126 9.88 5.42 -11.44
CA ARG A 126 9.08 5.62 -10.22
C ARG A 126 9.37 6.96 -9.54
N ILE A 127 9.51 8.02 -10.33
CA ILE A 127 9.84 9.35 -9.81
C ILE A 127 8.58 10.12 -9.49
N TYR A 128 8.49 10.57 -8.25
CA TYR A 128 7.47 11.50 -7.79
C TYR A 128 8.07 12.89 -7.56
N ARG A 129 7.28 13.94 -7.79
CA ARG A 129 7.66 15.33 -7.50
C ARG A 129 6.68 15.96 -6.53
N CYS A 130 7.22 16.67 -5.55
CA CYS A 130 6.43 17.45 -4.61
C CYS A 130 5.62 18.51 -5.37
N ILE A 131 4.33 18.64 -5.11
CA ILE A 131 3.50 19.62 -5.84
C ILE A 131 3.87 21.07 -5.50
N TYR A 132 4.47 21.31 -4.34
CA TYR A 132 4.77 22.65 -3.83
C TYR A 132 6.11 23.20 -4.32
N CYS A 133 7.16 22.37 -4.35
CA CYS A 133 8.52 22.83 -4.68
C CYS A 133 9.15 22.11 -5.87
N ASP A 134 8.41 21.22 -6.52
CA ASP A 134 8.84 20.37 -7.63
C ASP A 134 10.06 19.46 -7.36
N ALA A 135 10.53 19.41 -6.12
CA ALA A 135 11.66 18.58 -5.74
C ALA A 135 11.36 17.09 -5.98
N GLU A 136 12.34 16.42 -6.55
CA GLU A 136 12.27 15.00 -6.86
C GLU A 136 12.33 14.14 -5.59
N ARG A 137 11.45 13.13 -5.52
CA ARG A 137 11.46 12.10 -4.49
C ARG A 137 11.37 10.72 -5.13
N LYS A 138 12.43 9.94 -4.94
CA LYS A 138 12.44 8.52 -5.27
C LYS A 138 11.97 7.67 -4.08
N PRO A 139 11.12 6.65 -4.29
CA PRO A 139 10.92 5.57 -3.33
C PRO A 139 12.29 4.97 -2.97
N LYS A 140 12.51 4.67 -1.68
CA LYS A 140 13.67 3.87 -1.27
C LYS A 140 13.39 2.39 -1.54
#